data_AF-H7EI86-F1
#
_entry.id   AF-H7EI86-F1
#
_cell.length_a   1.000
_cell.length_b   1.000
_cell.length_c   1.000
_cell.angle_alpha   90.00
_cell.angle_beta   90.00
_cell.angle_gamma   90.00
#
_symmetry.space_group_name_H-M   'P 1'
#
loop_
_entity.id
_entity.type
_entity.pdbx_description
1 polymer ?
#
loop_
_entity_poly.entity_id
_entity_poly.type
_entity_poly.pdbx_seq_one_letter_code
_entity_poly.pdbx_strand_id
1 'polypeptide(L)'
;MSEDIEKETIDVSVENLIVRYRVALVAILGAAVVVLLGLLVGIVVRGKSIEKGIERVEDIEFFLTKDAASLDADGVQKRLDDAESKLVPLSSKSGIVGLRASMLLADVYMMRGDNDSLGKARSVFLSVASSGKSSYAVPLALYNAAVCSERLGDLDGAVSGFEKAADFDEFVFGDHSLFSLGRIYEAKGDADNAAKAYQRLCDAHPSSSWANLAKSRLISLR
;
A
#
# COMPACT_ATOMS: atom_id res chain seq x y z
N MET A 1 -38.00 -9.15 -52.15
CA MET A 1 -38.64 -10.47 -52.29
C MET A 1 -37.79 -11.61 -51.74
N SER A 2 -36.45 -11.59 -51.86
CA SER A 2 -35.59 -12.58 -51.17
C SER A 2 -35.45 -12.32 -49.66
N GLU A 3 -35.35 -11.05 -49.27
CA GLU A 3 -35.14 -10.64 -47.87
C GLU A 3 -36.35 -10.95 -46.97
N ASP A 4 -37.57 -10.78 -47.47
CA ASP A 4 -38.81 -11.04 -46.72
C ASP A 4 -39.01 -12.55 -46.46
N ILE A 5 -38.69 -13.40 -47.44
CA ILE A 5 -38.79 -14.86 -47.34
C ILE A 5 -37.76 -15.40 -46.34
N GLU A 6 -36.54 -14.85 -46.33
CA GLU A 6 -35.49 -15.24 -45.38
C GLU A 6 -35.86 -14.84 -43.95
N LYS A 7 -36.43 -13.64 -43.76
CA LYS A 7 -36.96 -13.19 -42.46
C LYS A 7 -38.08 -14.09 -41.94
N GLU A 8 -39.05 -14.41 -42.80
CA GLU A 8 -40.20 -15.26 -42.45
C GLU A 8 -39.75 -16.68 -42.08
N THR A 9 -38.75 -17.22 -42.79
CA THR A 9 -38.18 -18.55 -42.51
C THR A 9 -37.42 -18.59 -41.18
N ILE A 10 -36.67 -17.52 -40.87
CA ILE A 10 -35.99 -17.37 -39.57
C ILE A 10 -37.02 -17.25 -38.44
N ASP A 11 -38.08 -16.48 -38.62
CA ASP A 11 -39.13 -16.27 -37.61
C ASP A 11 -39.83 -17.58 -37.26
N VAL A 12 -40.27 -18.34 -38.28
CA VAL A 12 -40.92 -19.65 -38.10
C VAL A 12 -39.96 -20.68 -37.45
N SER A 13 -38.66 -20.61 -37.73
CA SER A 13 -37.66 -21.48 -37.10
C SER A 13 -37.44 -21.13 -35.63
N VAL A 14 -37.40 -19.84 -35.29
CA VAL A 14 -37.25 -19.36 -33.90
C VAL A 14 -38.49 -19.69 -33.08
N GLU A 15 -39.69 -19.46 -33.62
CA GLU A 15 -40.96 -19.81 -32.96
C GLU A 15 -41.04 -21.30 -32.63
N ASN A 16 -40.72 -22.16 -33.60
CA ASN A 16 -40.72 -23.61 -33.39
C ASN A 16 -39.69 -24.06 -32.35
N LEU A 17 -38.53 -23.40 -32.28
CA LEU A 17 -37.48 -23.71 -31.32
C LEU A 17 -37.89 -23.29 -29.89
N ILE A 18 -38.51 -22.12 -29.74
CA ILE A 18 -39.07 -21.63 -28.47
C ILE A 18 -40.16 -22.59 -27.97
N VAL A 19 -41.12 -22.97 -28.82
CA VAL A 19 -42.23 -23.87 -28.42
C VAL A 19 -41.70 -25.25 -28.05
N ARG A 20 -40.75 -25.80 -28.82
CA ARG A 20 -40.18 -27.14 -28.60
C ARG A 20 -39.35 -27.23 -27.31
N TYR A 21 -38.62 -26.18 -26.95
CA TYR A 21 -37.71 -26.18 -25.80
C TYR A 21 -38.15 -25.25 -24.65
N ARG A 22 -39.38 -24.74 -24.65
CA ARG A 22 -39.88 -23.75 -23.66
C ARG A 22 -39.55 -24.09 -22.21
N VAL A 23 -39.68 -25.34 -21.80
CA VAL A 23 -39.39 -25.78 -20.42
C VAL A 23 -37.89 -25.70 -20.12
N ALA A 24 -37.05 -26.11 -21.06
CA ALA A 24 -35.59 -26.01 -20.94
C ALA A 24 -35.14 -24.55 -20.92
N LEU A 25 -35.72 -23.69 -21.77
CA LEU A 25 -35.44 -22.25 -21.78
C LEU A 25 -35.82 -21.58 -20.46
N VAL A 26 -37.01 -21.87 -19.90
CA VAL A 26 -37.42 -21.36 -18.60
C VAL A 26 -36.52 -21.88 -17.48
N ALA A 27 -36.10 -23.15 -17.53
CA ALA A 27 -35.17 -23.72 -16.55
C ALA A 27 -33.79 -23.06 -16.62
N ILE A 28 -33.26 -22.81 -17.83
CA ILE A 28 -31.99 -22.10 -18.04
C ILE A 28 -32.07 -20.67 -17.54
N LEU A 29 -33.16 -19.95 -17.85
CA LEU A 29 -33.39 -18.59 -17.35
C LEU A 29 -33.49 -18.57 -15.82
N GLY A 30 -34.21 -19.52 -15.21
CA GLY A 30 -34.29 -19.66 -13.76
C GLY A 30 -32.92 -19.93 -13.13
N ALA A 31 -32.13 -20.83 -13.71
CA ALA A 31 -30.77 -21.10 -13.27
C ALA A 31 -29.87 -19.86 -13.40
N ALA A 32 -29.97 -19.13 -14.51
CA ALA A 32 -29.23 -17.89 -14.74
C ALA A 32 -29.60 -16.82 -13.69
N VAL A 33 -30.88 -16.66 -13.36
CA VAL A 33 -31.32 -15.74 -12.30
C VAL A 33 -30.75 -16.13 -10.94
N VAL A 34 -30.73 -17.43 -10.58
CA VAL A 34 -30.13 -17.89 -9.32
C VAL A 34 -28.63 -17.61 -9.26
N VAL A 35 -27.90 -17.83 -10.37
CA VAL A 35 -26.48 -17.51 -10.48
C VAL A 35 -26.25 -16.00 -10.32
N LEU A 36 -27.05 -15.17 -11.00
CA LEU A 36 -26.96 -13.71 -10.89
C LEU A 36 -27.25 -13.22 -9.47
N LEU A 37 -28.27 -13.77 -8.80
CA LEU A 37 -28.56 -13.46 -7.40
C LEU A 37 -27.41 -13.86 -6.48
N GLY A 38 -26.81 -15.04 -6.70
CA GLY A 38 -25.63 -15.50 -5.96
C GLY A 38 -24.43 -14.55 -6.13
N LEU A 39 -24.17 -14.09 -7.35
CA LEU A 39 -23.12 -13.10 -7.63
C LEU A 39 -23.40 -11.75 -6.94
N LEU A 40 -24.64 -11.26 -7.00
CA LEU A 40 -25.04 -10.02 -6.33
C LEU A 40 -24.86 -10.11 -4.80
N VAL A 41 -25.32 -11.19 -4.18
CA VAL A 41 -25.12 -11.44 -2.75
C VAL A 41 -23.62 -11.50 -2.43
N GLY A 42 -22.83 -12.18 -3.26
CA GLY A 42 -21.37 -12.24 -3.11
C GLY A 42 -20.70 -10.86 -3.14
N ILE A 43 -21.10 -9.98 -4.05
CA ILE A 43 -20.60 -8.60 -4.15
C ILE A 43 -20.95 -7.79 -2.90
N VAL A 44 -22.21 -7.85 -2.45
CA VAL A 44 -22.68 -7.10 -1.27
C VAL A 44 -21.97 -7.58 0.00
N VAL A 45 -21.86 -8.90 0.19
CA VAL A 45 -21.16 -9.48 1.35
C VAL A 45 -19.68 -9.10 1.34
N ARG A 46 -19.02 -9.13 0.17
CA ARG A 46 -17.63 -8.70 0.02
C ARG A 46 -17.46 -7.21 0.35
N GLY A 47 -18.35 -6.34 -0.15
CA GLY A 47 -18.34 -4.91 0.15
C GLY A 47 -18.43 -4.65 1.66
N LYS A 48 -19.44 -5.24 2.32
CA LYS A 48 -19.62 -5.13 3.77
C LYS A 48 -18.45 -5.71 4.56
N SER A 49 -17.81 -6.77 4.06
CA SER A 49 -16.62 -7.33 4.70
C SER A 49 -15.39 -6.44 4.55
N ILE A 50 -15.28 -5.67 3.47
CA ILE A 50 -14.19 -4.68 3.28
C ILE A 50 -14.41 -3.51 4.23
N GLU A 51 -15.62 -2.95 4.28
CA GLU A 51 -16.00 -1.85 5.17
C GLU A 51 -15.66 -2.18 6.63
N LYS A 52 -16.17 -3.29 7.15
CA LYS A 52 -15.82 -3.77 8.50
C LYS A 52 -14.32 -4.04 8.70
N GLY A 53 -13.62 -4.39 7.62
CA GLY A 53 -12.17 -4.59 7.67
C GLY A 53 -11.42 -3.27 7.85
N ILE A 54 -11.88 -2.22 7.18
CA ILE A 54 -11.34 -0.86 7.28
C ILE A 54 -11.63 -0.28 8.66
N GLU A 55 -12.89 -0.35 9.12
CA GLU A 55 -13.31 0.12 10.45
C GLU A 55 -12.42 -0.50 11.55
N ARG A 56 -12.16 -1.82 11.46
CA ARG A 56 -11.29 -2.49 12.42
C ARG A 56 -9.85 -1.97 12.42
N VAL A 57 -9.30 -1.60 11.26
CA VAL A 57 -7.94 -1.02 11.18
C VAL A 57 -7.94 0.38 11.79
N GLU A 58 -8.96 1.18 11.48
CA GLU A 58 -9.12 2.54 11.99
C GLU A 58 -9.33 2.56 13.51
N ASP A 59 -10.11 1.61 14.05
CA ASP A 59 -10.26 1.43 15.49
C ASP A 59 -8.91 1.12 16.16
N ILE A 60 -8.11 0.22 15.58
CA ILE A 60 -6.78 -0.12 16.12
C ILE A 60 -5.86 1.11 16.11
N GLU A 61 -5.84 1.86 15.01
CA GLU A 61 -5.06 3.11 14.89
C GLU A 61 -5.50 4.18 15.92
N PHE A 62 -6.81 4.33 16.10
CA PHE A 62 -7.37 5.22 17.10
C PHE A 62 -6.94 4.80 18.52
N PHE A 63 -7.04 3.52 18.87
CA PHE A 63 -6.62 3.05 20.19
C PHE A 63 -5.11 3.10 20.41
N LEU A 64 -4.30 3.00 19.34
CA LEU A 64 -2.85 3.20 19.41
C LEU A 64 -2.52 4.62 19.89
N THR A 65 -3.21 5.63 19.36
CA THR A 65 -2.91 7.04 19.60
C THR A 65 -3.66 7.65 20.79
N LYS A 66 -4.88 7.18 21.07
CA LYS A 66 -5.73 7.70 22.14
C LYS A 66 -5.06 7.58 23.51
N ASP A 67 -4.96 8.70 24.23
CA ASP A 67 -4.38 8.79 25.57
C ASP A 67 -2.92 8.26 25.66
N ALA A 68 -2.23 8.09 24.53
CA ALA A 68 -0.90 7.46 24.48
C ALA A 68 0.15 8.23 25.31
N ALA A 69 0.04 9.56 25.39
CA ALA A 69 0.92 10.40 26.19
C ALA A 69 0.79 10.18 27.70
N SER A 70 -0.28 9.52 28.15
CA SER A 70 -0.51 9.22 29.57
C SER A 70 0.02 7.84 30.00
N LEU A 71 0.49 7.03 29.05
CA LEU A 71 0.98 5.69 29.31
C LEU A 71 2.44 5.70 29.78
N ASP A 72 2.75 4.79 30.69
CA ASP A 72 4.11 4.38 30.99
C ASP A 72 4.63 3.38 29.93
N ALA A 73 5.90 2.98 30.06
CA ALA A 73 6.54 2.07 29.11
C ALA A 73 5.81 0.73 28.98
N ASP A 74 5.34 0.16 30.09
CA ASP A 74 4.60 -1.10 30.11
C ASP A 74 3.22 -0.96 29.44
N GLY A 75 2.54 0.16 29.67
CA GLY A 75 1.28 0.49 29.02
C GLY A 75 1.42 0.65 27.51
N VAL A 76 2.48 1.33 27.06
CA VAL A 76 2.81 1.44 25.63
C VAL A 76 3.06 0.06 25.03
N GLN A 77 3.89 -0.77 25.68
CA GLN A 77 4.22 -2.11 25.18
C GLN A 77 2.96 -2.99 25.03
N LYS A 78 2.12 -3.06 26.06
CA LYS A 78 0.86 -3.83 26.02
C LYS A 78 -0.05 -3.39 24.88
N ARG A 79 -0.07 -2.08 24.60
CA ARG A 79 -0.87 -1.52 23.51
C ARG A 79 -0.32 -1.90 22.13
N LEU A 80 1.01 -1.87 21.97
CA LEU A 80 1.64 -2.33 20.74
C LEU A 80 1.40 -3.83 20.52
N ASP A 81 1.46 -4.64 21.57
CA ASP A 81 1.20 -6.08 21.50
C ASP A 81 -0.27 -6.40 21.14
N ASP A 82 -1.22 -5.68 21.76
CA ASP A 82 -2.65 -5.80 21.41
C ASP A 82 -2.91 -5.41 19.95
N ALA A 83 -2.33 -4.29 19.49
CA ALA A 83 -2.44 -3.86 18.10
C ALA A 83 -1.84 -4.89 17.13
N GLU A 84 -0.64 -5.39 17.40
CA GLU A 84 0.01 -6.44 16.60
C GLU A 84 -0.90 -7.67 16.48
N SER A 85 -1.42 -8.17 17.61
CA SER A 85 -2.28 -9.36 17.63
C SER A 85 -3.54 -9.22 16.75
N LYS A 86 -4.08 -8.00 16.66
CA LYS A 86 -5.28 -7.68 15.87
C LYS A 86 -4.96 -7.42 14.40
N LEU A 87 -3.77 -6.87 14.10
CA LEU A 87 -3.35 -6.51 12.74
C LEU A 87 -2.80 -7.69 11.94
N VAL A 88 -2.09 -8.63 12.57
CA VAL A 88 -1.56 -9.84 11.92
C VAL A 88 -2.62 -10.61 11.09
N PRO A 89 -3.82 -10.93 11.62
CA PRO A 89 -4.83 -11.61 10.79
C PRO A 89 -5.39 -10.71 9.67
N LEU A 90 -5.43 -9.39 9.86
CA LEU A 90 -5.93 -8.44 8.86
C LEU A 90 -4.94 -8.21 7.72
N SER A 91 -3.63 -8.20 7.99
CA SER A 91 -2.56 -7.99 7.01
C SER A 91 -2.48 -9.12 5.98
N SER A 92 -2.97 -10.32 6.32
CA SER A 92 -3.08 -11.46 5.39
C SER A 92 -4.19 -11.29 4.34
N LYS A 93 -5.12 -10.33 4.51
CA LYS A 93 -6.23 -10.13 3.60
C LYS A 93 -5.77 -9.51 2.27
N SER A 94 -6.51 -9.77 1.19
CA SER A 94 -6.28 -9.11 -0.09
C SER A 94 -6.85 -7.69 -0.12
N GLY A 95 -6.28 -6.83 -0.96
CA GLY A 95 -6.83 -5.51 -1.26
C GLY A 95 -6.57 -4.48 -0.17
N ILE A 96 -7.41 -3.45 -0.10
CA ILE A 96 -7.19 -2.27 0.74
C ILE A 96 -7.08 -2.59 2.24
N VAL A 97 -7.84 -3.57 2.74
CA VAL A 97 -7.81 -3.97 4.15
C VAL A 97 -6.44 -4.53 4.52
N GLY A 98 -5.93 -5.46 3.71
CA GLY A 98 -4.60 -6.03 3.92
C GLY A 98 -3.50 -4.99 3.79
N LEU A 99 -3.58 -4.14 2.77
CA LEU A 99 -2.63 -3.05 2.57
C LEU A 99 -2.55 -2.12 3.78
N ARG A 100 -3.70 -1.59 4.25
CA ARG A 100 -3.75 -0.69 5.41
C ARG A 100 -3.28 -1.40 6.69
N ALA A 101 -3.72 -2.63 6.92
CA ALA A 101 -3.29 -3.41 8.08
C ALA A 101 -1.78 -3.72 8.07
N SER A 102 -1.20 -4.02 6.90
CA SER A 102 0.23 -4.23 6.74
C SER A 102 1.03 -2.95 7.02
N MET A 103 0.60 -1.81 6.50
CA MET A 103 1.25 -0.52 6.77
C MET A 103 1.23 -0.21 8.27
N LEU A 104 0.05 -0.28 8.90
CA LEU A 104 -0.08 0.00 10.34
C LEU A 104 0.69 -1.01 11.20
N LEU A 105 0.73 -2.29 10.81
CA LEU A 105 1.52 -3.31 11.52
C LEU A 105 3.03 -2.98 11.46
N ALA A 106 3.51 -2.53 10.30
CA ALA A 106 4.90 -2.12 10.15
C ALA A 106 5.20 -0.86 10.99
N ASP A 107 4.26 0.08 11.09
CA ASP A 107 4.38 1.24 11.98
C ASP A 107 4.43 0.82 13.46
N VAL A 108 3.60 -0.13 13.90
CA VAL A 108 3.64 -0.72 15.25
C VAL A 108 5.03 -1.30 15.54
N TYR A 109 5.61 -2.01 14.58
CA TYR A 109 6.98 -2.52 14.71
C TYR A 109 8.03 -1.40 14.78
N MET A 110 7.88 -0.33 14.00
CA MET A 110 8.77 0.85 14.07
C MET A 110 8.67 1.58 15.42
N MET A 111 7.48 1.65 16.01
CA MET A 111 7.22 2.23 17.33
C MET A 111 7.88 1.42 18.44
N ARG A 112 7.87 0.08 18.35
CA ARG A 112 8.59 -0.79 19.30
C ARG A 112 10.10 -0.58 19.20
N GLY A 113 10.60 -0.50 17.96
CA GLY A 113 11.90 0.08 17.65
C GLY A 113 13.14 -0.73 18.02
N ASP A 114 12.99 -1.89 18.65
CA ASP A 114 14.06 -2.88 18.80
C ASP A 114 14.47 -3.46 17.44
N ASN A 115 15.67 -4.04 17.36
CA ASN A 115 16.23 -4.52 16.09
C ASN A 115 15.38 -5.63 15.44
N ASP A 116 14.75 -6.51 16.22
CA ASP A 116 13.88 -7.57 15.66
C ASP A 116 12.63 -6.96 15.04
N SER A 117 11.97 -6.05 15.76
CA SER A 117 10.80 -5.33 15.24
C SER A 117 11.15 -4.48 14.02
N LEU A 118 12.29 -3.79 14.00
CA LEU A 118 12.72 -3.04 12.81
C LEU A 118 12.97 -3.95 11.60
N GLY A 119 13.51 -5.15 11.82
CA GLY A 119 13.65 -6.17 10.79
C GLY A 119 12.29 -6.62 10.22
N LYS A 120 11.30 -6.82 11.09
CA LYS A 120 9.92 -7.14 10.71
C LYS A 120 9.26 -5.99 9.94
N ALA A 121 9.36 -4.76 10.46
CA ALA A 121 8.84 -3.55 9.81
C ALA A 121 9.37 -3.42 8.38
N ARG A 122 10.70 -3.48 8.22
CA ARG A 122 11.36 -3.44 6.91
C ARG A 122 10.81 -4.50 5.96
N SER A 123 10.69 -5.74 6.43
CA SER A 123 10.19 -6.86 5.62
C SER A 123 8.75 -6.64 5.15
N VAL A 124 7.89 -6.13 6.04
CA VAL A 124 6.49 -5.80 5.70
C VAL A 124 6.44 -4.65 4.68
N PHE A 125 7.20 -3.57 4.87
CA PHE A 125 7.24 -2.46 3.91
C PHE A 125 7.77 -2.88 2.54
N LEU A 126 8.82 -3.70 2.47
CA LEU A 126 9.32 -4.22 1.20
C LEU A 126 8.30 -5.13 0.51
N SER A 127 7.52 -5.90 1.26
CA SER A 127 6.40 -6.68 0.73
C SER A 127 5.30 -5.78 0.15
N VAL A 128 4.95 -4.69 0.85
CA VAL A 128 3.99 -3.70 0.34
C VAL A 128 4.50 -3.06 -0.96
N ALA A 129 5.75 -2.58 -0.97
CA ALA A 129 6.37 -1.94 -2.13
C ALA A 129 6.43 -2.88 -3.35
N SER A 130 6.81 -4.14 -3.15
CA SER A 130 6.90 -5.14 -4.24
C SER A 130 5.54 -5.61 -4.76
N SER A 131 4.46 -5.43 -4.00
CA SER A 131 3.12 -5.81 -4.46
C SER A 131 2.67 -5.00 -5.70
N GLY A 132 3.16 -3.77 -5.86
CA GLY A 132 2.80 -2.88 -6.97
C GLY A 132 1.31 -2.47 -7.03
N LYS A 133 0.53 -2.79 -5.98
CA LYS A 133 -0.94 -2.66 -5.99
C LYS A 133 -1.46 -1.26 -5.65
N SER A 134 -0.59 -0.34 -5.24
CA SER A 134 -0.97 1.00 -4.82
C SER A 134 0.11 2.02 -5.13
N SER A 135 -0.16 2.92 -6.08
CA SER A 135 0.78 3.96 -6.51
C SER A 135 1.20 4.89 -5.37
N TYR A 136 0.29 5.19 -4.43
CA TYR A 136 0.59 6.06 -3.29
C TYR A 136 1.36 5.34 -2.18
N ALA A 137 1.13 4.04 -1.98
CA ALA A 137 1.74 3.30 -0.87
C ALA A 137 3.16 2.83 -1.18
N VAL A 138 3.49 2.59 -2.45
CA VAL A 138 4.82 2.13 -2.87
C VAL A 138 5.96 3.07 -2.45
N PRO A 139 5.96 4.37 -2.80
CA PRO A 139 7.05 5.26 -2.40
C PRO A 139 7.13 5.44 -0.87
N LEU A 140 5.99 5.48 -0.19
CA LEU A 140 5.96 5.55 1.28
C LEU A 140 6.54 4.29 1.93
N ALA A 141 6.22 3.11 1.41
CA ALA A 141 6.77 1.86 1.92
C ALA A 141 8.28 1.74 1.64
N LEU A 142 8.74 2.15 0.46
CA LEU A 142 10.19 2.21 0.14
C LEU A 142 10.93 3.14 1.10
N TYR A 143 10.37 4.33 1.33
CA TYR A 143 10.90 5.30 2.29
C TYR A 143 10.97 4.71 3.72
N ASN A 144 9.88 4.13 4.22
CA ASN A 144 9.88 3.56 5.58
C ASN A 144 10.78 2.32 5.70
N ALA A 145 10.90 1.50 4.65
CA ALA A 145 11.88 0.42 4.61
C ALA A 145 13.32 0.94 4.66
N ALA A 146 13.60 2.08 4.00
CA ALA A 146 14.88 2.75 4.07
C ALA A 146 15.20 3.27 5.48
N VAL A 147 14.21 3.92 6.13
CA VAL A 147 14.32 4.36 7.53
C VAL A 147 14.61 3.17 8.46
N CYS A 148 13.92 2.04 8.28
CA CYS A 148 14.19 0.83 9.07
C CYS A 148 15.61 0.31 8.82
N SER A 149 16.04 0.27 7.55
CA SER A 149 17.40 -0.18 7.18
C SER A 149 18.47 0.71 7.81
N GLU A 150 18.27 2.02 7.77
CA GLU A 150 19.18 2.98 8.39
C GLU A 150 19.28 2.78 9.91
N ARG A 151 18.13 2.63 10.59
CA ARG A 151 18.10 2.37 12.05
C ARG A 151 18.79 1.06 12.42
N LEU A 152 18.81 0.10 11.51
CA LEU A 152 19.52 -1.18 11.65
C LEU A 152 21.01 -1.10 11.26
N GLY A 153 21.49 0.05 10.79
CA GLY A 153 22.86 0.24 10.29
C GLY A 153 23.10 -0.32 8.89
N ASP A 154 22.06 -0.80 8.20
CA ASP A 154 22.12 -1.24 6.80
C ASP A 154 22.03 -0.02 5.88
N LEU A 155 23.16 0.68 5.75
CA LEU A 155 23.27 1.91 4.97
C LEU A 155 23.06 1.67 3.46
N ASP A 156 23.42 0.50 2.94
CA ASP A 156 23.19 0.15 1.53
C ASP A 156 21.70 -0.07 1.24
N GLY A 157 21.00 -0.78 2.13
CA GLY A 157 19.55 -0.92 2.07
C GLY A 157 18.83 0.42 2.19
N ALA A 158 19.32 1.29 3.08
CA ALA A 158 18.79 2.65 3.25
C ALA A 158 18.97 3.50 1.98
N VAL A 159 20.16 3.48 1.37
CA VAL A 159 20.43 4.17 0.10
C VAL A 159 19.47 3.67 -0.98
N SER A 160 19.36 2.35 -1.19
CA SER A 160 18.48 1.83 -2.23
C SER A 160 17.01 2.21 -2.02
N GLY A 161 16.54 2.21 -0.77
CA GLY A 161 15.14 2.54 -0.46
C GLY A 161 14.84 4.03 -0.64
N PHE A 162 15.69 4.92 -0.13
CA PHE A 162 15.49 6.36 -0.29
C PHE A 162 15.62 6.82 -1.74
N GLU A 163 16.57 6.25 -2.51
CA GLU A 163 16.72 6.56 -3.93
C GLU A 163 15.46 6.19 -4.71
N LYS A 164 14.97 4.95 -4.56
CA LYS A 164 13.74 4.51 -5.21
C LYS A 164 12.51 5.31 -4.77
N ALA A 165 12.43 5.72 -3.51
CA ALA A 165 11.33 6.56 -3.03
C ALA A 165 11.38 7.98 -3.63
N ALA A 166 12.57 8.56 -3.78
CA ALA A 166 12.79 9.88 -4.36
C ALA A 166 12.56 9.95 -5.88
N ASP A 167 12.54 8.80 -6.57
CA ASP A 167 12.24 8.72 -8.00
C ASP A 167 10.73 8.87 -8.31
N PHE A 168 9.88 8.98 -7.29
CA PHE A 168 8.45 9.27 -7.47
C PHE A 168 8.19 10.78 -7.37
N ASP A 169 7.89 11.41 -8.50
CA ASP A 169 7.75 12.87 -8.64
C ASP A 169 6.78 13.53 -7.64
N GLU A 170 5.65 12.88 -7.34
CA GLU A 170 4.62 13.42 -6.44
C GLU A 170 4.73 12.91 -4.99
N PHE A 171 5.84 12.26 -4.63
CA PHE A 171 6.00 11.73 -3.28
C PHE A 171 6.31 12.83 -2.28
N VAL A 172 5.44 12.96 -1.26
CA VAL A 172 5.51 14.03 -0.24
C VAL A 172 6.82 14.04 0.56
N PHE A 173 7.52 12.91 0.66
CA PHE A 173 8.82 12.81 1.34
C PHE A 173 9.99 12.64 0.35
N GLY A 174 9.83 12.99 -0.92
CA GLY A 174 10.89 12.92 -1.93
C GLY A 174 12.10 13.79 -1.55
N ASP A 175 11.84 14.99 -1.03
CA ASP A 175 12.88 15.92 -0.59
C ASP A 175 13.66 15.42 0.63
N HIS A 176 12.96 14.89 1.63
CA HIS A 176 13.57 14.23 2.79
C HIS A 176 14.36 12.99 2.36
N SER A 177 13.86 12.22 1.40
CA SER A 177 14.56 11.03 0.87
C SER A 177 15.92 11.43 0.26
N LEU A 178 15.95 12.47 -0.58
CA LEU A 178 17.19 12.97 -1.16
C LEU A 178 18.15 13.55 -0.12
N PHE A 179 17.64 14.24 0.90
CA PHE A 179 18.48 14.73 2.00
C PHE A 179 19.10 13.57 2.80
N SER A 180 18.30 12.55 3.12
CA SER A 180 18.77 11.34 3.80
C SER A 180 19.84 10.62 2.98
N LEU A 181 19.68 10.49 1.66
CA LEU A 181 20.72 9.93 0.78
C LEU A 181 22.03 10.68 0.94
N GLY A 182 22.00 12.02 0.84
CA GLY A 182 23.20 12.83 1.01
C GLY A 182 23.88 12.58 2.35
N ARG A 183 23.10 12.58 3.44
CA ARG A 183 23.61 12.34 4.80
C ARG A 183 24.22 10.94 4.97
N ILE A 184 23.59 9.93 4.39
CA ILE A 184 24.08 8.55 4.45
C ILE A 184 25.37 8.41 3.64
N TYR A 185 25.47 9.02 2.46
CA TYR A 185 26.72 9.03 1.69
C TYR A 185 27.85 9.74 2.46
N GLU A 186 27.59 10.86 3.12
CA GLU A 186 28.58 11.50 4.00
C GLU A 186 29.02 10.57 5.14
N ALA A 187 28.08 9.87 5.79
CA ALA A 187 28.40 8.90 6.85
C ALA A 187 29.25 7.73 6.33
N LYS A 188 29.14 7.39 5.04
CA LYS A 188 29.97 6.39 4.35
C LYS A 188 31.32 6.95 3.87
N GLY A 189 31.58 8.25 4.03
CA GLY A 189 32.77 8.93 3.51
C GLY A 189 32.74 9.18 2.00
N ASP A 190 31.58 9.03 1.36
CA ASP A 190 31.39 9.21 -0.08
C ASP A 190 30.90 10.64 -0.37
N ALA A 191 31.83 11.59 -0.33
CA ALA A 191 31.55 13.01 -0.53
C ALA A 191 30.96 13.31 -1.92
N ASP A 192 31.39 12.57 -2.95
CA ASP A 192 30.94 12.78 -4.32
C ASP A 192 29.46 12.43 -4.49
N ASN A 193 29.03 11.27 -3.99
CA ASN A 193 27.62 10.88 -4.08
C ASN A 193 26.75 11.66 -3.09
N ALA A 194 27.30 12.09 -1.95
CA ALA A 194 26.62 13.03 -1.05
C ALA A 194 26.29 14.35 -1.77
N ALA A 195 27.28 14.95 -2.45
CA ALA A 195 27.09 16.18 -3.20
C ALA A 195 26.06 16.01 -4.32
N LYS A 196 26.08 14.90 -5.06
CA LYS A 196 25.06 14.61 -6.09
C LYS A 196 23.64 14.56 -5.52
N ALA A 197 23.44 13.86 -4.41
CA ALA A 197 22.12 13.75 -3.77
C ALA A 197 21.61 15.12 -3.29
N TYR A 198 22.47 15.92 -2.66
CA TYR A 198 22.13 17.27 -2.22
C TYR A 198 21.86 18.24 -3.37
N GLN A 199 22.60 18.12 -4.47
CA GLN A 199 22.34 18.93 -5.67
C GLN A 199 21.00 18.55 -6.29
N ARG A 200 20.72 17.26 -6.46
CA ARG A 200 19.42 16.77 -6.95
C ARG A 200 18.26 17.29 -6.10
N LEU A 201 18.42 17.33 -4.78
CA LEU A 201 17.43 17.91 -3.87
C LEU A 201 17.22 19.41 -4.11
N CYS A 202 18.30 20.18 -4.27
CA CYS A 202 18.21 21.61 -4.53
C CYS A 202 17.54 21.91 -5.88
N ASP A 203 17.75 21.04 -6.88
CA ASP A 203 17.20 21.21 -8.21
C ASP A 203 15.71 20.80 -8.27
N ALA A 204 15.35 19.68 -7.64
CA ALA A 204 13.98 19.15 -7.66
C ALA A 204 13.03 19.87 -6.67
N HIS A 205 13.54 20.29 -5.51
CA HIS A 205 12.73 20.89 -4.44
C HIS A 205 13.35 22.19 -3.89
N PRO A 206 13.60 23.21 -4.73
CA PRO A 206 14.42 24.38 -4.38
C PRO A 206 13.89 25.21 -3.20
N SER A 207 12.59 25.12 -2.91
CA SER A 207 11.90 25.85 -1.84
C SER A 207 11.75 25.05 -0.54
N SER A 208 12.15 23.78 -0.49
CA SER A 208 11.97 22.97 0.73
C SER A 208 13.01 23.34 1.80
N SER A 209 12.65 23.13 3.07
CA SER A 209 13.58 23.32 4.18
C SER A 209 14.79 22.40 4.07
N TRP A 210 14.59 21.17 3.57
CA TRP A 210 15.67 20.21 3.30
C TRP A 210 16.64 20.72 2.25
N ALA A 211 16.17 21.38 1.19
CA ALA A 211 17.05 21.99 0.19
C ALA A 211 17.91 23.12 0.79
N ASN A 212 17.39 23.90 1.73
CA ASN A 212 18.20 24.91 2.42
C ASN A 212 19.30 24.29 3.28
N LEU A 213 19.02 23.17 3.96
CA LEU A 213 20.05 22.40 4.67
C LEU A 213 21.07 21.79 3.71
N ALA A 214 20.62 21.26 2.57
CA ALA A 214 21.46 20.68 1.54
C ALA A 214 22.46 21.69 0.95
N LYS A 215 22.04 22.94 0.71
CA LYS A 215 22.93 24.04 0.28
C LYS A 215 24.07 24.26 1.28
N SER A 216 23.77 24.25 2.58
CA SER A 216 24.79 24.36 3.63
C SER A 216 25.76 23.18 3.61
N ARG A 217 25.26 21.94 3.42
CA ARG A 217 26.10 20.74 3.32
C ARG A 217 26.99 20.76 2.07
N LEU A 218 26.47 21.20 0.93
CA LEU A 218 27.25 21.35 -0.31
C LEU A 218 28.42 22.32 -0.17
N ILE A 219 28.30 23.37 0.64
CA ILE A 219 29.42 24.27 0.95
C ILE A 219 30.48 23.55 1.79
N SER A 220 30.06 22.75 2.77
CA SER A 220 30.98 21.99 3.64
C SER A 220 31.71 20.84 2.92
N LEU A 221 31.16 20.33 1.82
CA LEU A 221 31.75 19.25 1.02
C LEU A 221 32.80 19.74 -0.01
N ARG A 222 32.98 21.06 -0.16
CA ARG A 222 33.98 21.69 -1.03
C ARG A 222 35.24 22.02 -0.26
#